data_AF-A0A2E7RY99-F1
#
_entry.id   AF-A0A2E7RY99-F1
#
_cell.length_a   1.000
_cell.length_b   1.000
_cell.length_c   1.000
_cell.angle_alpha   90.00
_cell.angle_beta   90.00
_cell.angle_gamma   90.00
#
_symmetry.space_group_name_H-M   'P 1'
#
loop_
_entity.id
_entity.type
_entity.pdbx_description
1 polymer ?
#
loop_
_entity_poly.entity_id
_entity_poly.type
_entity_poly.pdbx_seq_one_letter_code
_entity_poly.pdbx_strand_id
1 'polypeptide(L)'
;MSELPLHFKFRWVDENGNETGFFSKKKGSFDGQELILDDIQLQAANIISMEVYEERLAVAFVTGDMADTAVFRLYKFPATDLKRAVDVARSATWAEMTRERMIEEGRGGAFRTEICPECTATLDLSDMPETPQVYCHFCDSLTTTGQGGLPNEHEFGLCEECQMYSKPKRFTIFYFYFLVAIWGFSSRVTYRCPACMRPEAWKMLFGNLLFLLGIPVAIVQLFRCYGGKITGNVVAELDAANLRARKGDMLKALQGYQKVLEQVPFSAGVKYNLALALAEQNEIERTAETLELVFKDCVNYAPAYSRLSACYEHLGEQEKLRELRRIWGDNQEEESPVPTDGGDAANRPLGTLDEDDVWA
;
A
#
# COMPACT_ATOMS: atom_id res chain seq x y z
N MET A 1 13.99 -1.78 -19.98
CA MET A 1 14.72 -1.94 -18.72
C MET A 1 16.08 -1.29 -18.90
N SER A 2 16.57 -0.56 -17.89
CA SER A 2 17.93 -0.01 -17.91
C SER A 2 18.94 -1.15 -17.91
N GLU A 3 20.00 -1.05 -18.71
CA GLU A 3 21.07 -2.05 -18.73
C GLU A 3 21.81 -2.06 -17.38
N LEU A 4 21.99 -3.23 -16.80
CA LEU A 4 22.82 -3.44 -15.62
C LEU A 4 24.31 -3.41 -16.02
N PRO A 5 25.22 -2.90 -15.17
CA PRO A 5 24.97 -2.36 -13.83
C PRO A 5 24.42 -0.92 -13.84
N LEU A 6 23.52 -0.62 -12.90
CA LEU A 6 23.07 0.74 -12.63
C LEU A 6 24.14 1.48 -11.84
N HIS A 7 24.42 2.72 -12.24
CA HIS A 7 25.28 3.63 -11.49
C HIS A 7 24.54 4.92 -11.17
N PHE A 8 24.58 5.33 -9.91
CA PHE A 8 23.85 6.51 -9.44
C PHE A 8 24.64 7.26 -8.37
N LYS A 9 24.19 8.50 -8.12
CA LYS A 9 24.69 9.34 -7.04
C LYS A 9 23.60 9.53 -6.01
N PHE A 10 23.96 9.48 -4.74
CA PHE A 10 22.99 9.61 -3.65
C PHE A 10 23.53 10.41 -2.47
N ARG A 11 22.64 10.72 -1.53
CA ARG A 11 22.95 11.25 -0.19
C ARG A 11 22.10 10.55 0.85
N TRP A 12 22.68 10.27 2.02
CA TRP A 12 21.92 9.75 3.15
C TRP A 12 20.95 10.80 3.68
N VAL A 13 19.82 10.34 4.18
CA VAL A 13 18.79 11.14 4.83
C VAL A 13 18.78 10.77 6.31
N ASP A 14 18.81 11.76 7.19
CA ASP A 14 18.75 11.55 8.64
C ASP A 14 17.32 11.26 9.13
N GLU A 15 17.18 10.96 10.42
CA GLU A 15 15.89 10.69 11.08
C GLU A 15 14.90 11.87 10.97
N ASN A 16 15.41 13.09 10.82
CA ASN A 16 14.62 14.30 10.64
C ASN A 16 14.21 14.53 9.18
N GLY A 17 14.60 13.65 8.27
CA GLY A 17 14.33 13.77 6.84
C GLY A 17 15.22 14.78 6.11
N ASN A 18 16.33 15.21 6.70
CA ASN A 18 17.30 16.11 6.09
C ASN A 18 18.43 15.33 5.41
N GLU A 19 18.96 15.88 4.32
CA GLU A 19 20.12 15.29 3.66
C GLU A 19 21.39 15.53 4.47
N THR A 20 22.15 14.46 4.70
CA THR A 20 23.47 14.53 5.33
C THR A 20 24.54 14.91 4.31
N GLY A 21 25.54 15.68 4.76
CA GLY A 21 26.71 16.06 3.96
C GLY A 21 26.48 17.27 3.05
N PHE A 22 27.17 18.37 3.35
CA PHE A 22 26.99 19.66 2.65
C PHE A 22 27.48 19.65 1.18
N PHE A 23 28.52 18.87 0.81
CA PHE A 23 29.19 19.04 -0.49
C PHE A 23 29.42 17.79 -1.35
N SER A 24 29.61 16.58 -0.80
CA SER A 24 29.87 15.39 -1.64
C SER A 24 28.64 14.50 -1.78
N LYS A 25 28.30 14.15 -3.04
CA LYS A 25 27.36 13.07 -3.34
C LYS A 25 28.12 11.75 -3.32
N LYS A 26 27.58 10.77 -2.61
CA LYS A 26 28.13 9.40 -2.57
C LYS A 26 27.80 8.68 -3.88
N LYS A 27 28.56 7.64 -4.21
CA LYS A 27 28.35 6.81 -5.40
C LYS A 27 27.69 5.51 -4.96
N GLY A 28 26.67 5.08 -5.69
CA GLY A 28 26.07 3.77 -5.51
C GLY A 28 25.99 3.04 -6.84
N SER A 29 25.89 1.72 -6.75
CA SER A 29 25.71 0.85 -7.91
C SER A 29 24.83 -0.35 -7.58
N PHE A 30 24.20 -0.89 -8.60
CA PHE A 30 23.44 -2.13 -8.51
C PHE A 30 23.70 -2.98 -9.76
N ASP A 31 24.21 -4.19 -9.59
CA ASP A 31 24.58 -5.07 -10.70
C ASP A 31 23.55 -6.19 -11.00
N GLY A 32 22.46 -6.25 -10.23
CA GLY A 32 21.44 -7.29 -10.32
C GLY A 32 21.52 -8.32 -9.20
N GLN A 33 22.61 -8.34 -8.42
CA GLN A 33 22.77 -9.21 -7.26
C GLN A 33 23.08 -8.39 -6.00
N GLU A 34 23.94 -7.38 -6.13
CA GLU A 34 24.42 -6.59 -5.01
C GLU A 34 24.13 -5.09 -5.22
N LEU A 35 23.54 -4.47 -4.19
CA LEU A 35 23.34 -3.04 -4.07
C LEU A 35 24.44 -2.44 -3.20
N ILE A 36 25.30 -1.64 -3.80
CA ILE A 36 26.40 -0.95 -3.13
C ILE A 36 25.99 0.49 -2.86
N LEU A 37 25.97 0.87 -1.58
CA LEU A 37 25.69 2.21 -1.08
C LEU A 37 26.86 2.70 -0.24
N ASP A 38 27.86 3.30 -0.90
CA ASP A 38 29.11 3.75 -0.26
C ASP A 38 29.86 2.57 0.40
N ASP A 39 29.90 2.50 1.73
CA ASP A 39 30.53 1.41 2.48
C ASP A 39 29.58 0.23 2.76
N ILE A 40 28.29 0.38 2.44
CA ILE A 40 27.27 -0.65 2.68
C ILE A 40 27.10 -1.51 1.42
N GLN A 41 27.28 -2.81 1.54
CA GLN A 41 27.07 -3.79 0.48
C GLN A 41 25.88 -4.68 0.86
N LEU A 42 24.82 -4.62 0.07
CA LEU A 42 23.57 -5.32 0.34
C LEU A 42 23.30 -6.34 -0.76
N GLN A 43 23.28 -7.62 -0.41
CA GLN A 43 22.77 -8.65 -1.30
C GLN A 43 21.27 -8.45 -1.50
N ALA A 44 20.79 -8.53 -2.74
CA ALA A 44 19.38 -8.32 -3.08
C ALA A 44 18.46 -9.24 -2.26
N ALA A 45 18.90 -10.48 -2.00
CA ALA A 45 18.19 -11.45 -1.17
C ALA A 45 17.94 -10.98 0.27
N ASN A 46 18.81 -10.13 0.81
CA ASN A 46 18.73 -9.63 2.20
C ASN A 46 17.88 -8.36 2.32
N ILE A 47 17.40 -7.79 1.21
CA ILE A 47 16.58 -6.58 1.20
C ILE A 47 15.11 -6.98 1.44
N ILE A 48 14.62 -6.77 2.65
CA ILE A 48 13.24 -7.09 3.09
C ILE A 48 12.21 -6.21 2.35
N SER A 49 12.48 -4.91 2.24
CA SER A 49 11.58 -3.99 1.54
C SER A 49 12.34 -2.76 1.04
N MET A 50 11.80 -2.16 0.00
CA MET A 50 12.31 -0.91 -0.55
C MET A 50 11.12 -0.05 -0.95
N GLU A 51 11.01 1.12 -0.34
CA GLU A 51 9.91 2.07 -0.55
C GLU A 51 10.43 3.37 -1.16
N VAL A 52 9.66 3.93 -2.09
CA VAL A 52 9.99 5.18 -2.78
C VAL A 52 8.98 6.25 -2.41
N TYR A 53 9.48 7.40 -1.96
CA TYR A 53 8.69 8.60 -1.82
C TYR A 53 9.42 9.78 -2.48
N GLU A 54 8.86 10.27 -3.58
CA GLU A 54 9.51 11.21 -4.51
C GLU A 54 10.85 10.67 -5.04
N GLU A 55 11.98 11.27 -4.63
CA GLU A 55 13.34 10.85 -5.01
C GLU A 55 14.10 10.21 -3.83
N ARG A 56 13.37 9.90 -2.75
CA ARG A 56 13.90 9.27 -1.55
C ARG A 56 13.53 7.79 -1.56
N LEU A 57 14.48 6.97 -1.17
CA LEU A 57 14.35 5.53 -0.98
C LEU A 57 14.56 5.23 0.49
N ALA A 58 13.67 4.43 1.05
CA ALA A 58 13.88 3.74 2.31
C ALA A 58 14.08 2.25 2.00
N VAL A 59 15.10 1.65 2.61
CA VAL A 59 15.43 0.23 2.42
C VAL A 59 15.49 -0.42 3.79
N ALA A 60 14.74 -1.49 3.98
CA ALA A 60 14.89 -2.38 5.12
C ALA A 60 15.64 -3.63 4.69
N PHE A 61 16.65 -4.04 5.45
CA PHE A 61 17.51 -5.17 5.10
C PHE A 61 18.00 -5.91 6.34
N VAL A 62 18.43 -7.15 6.16
CA VAL A 62 19.02 -7.98 7.23
C VAL A 62 20.55 -7.95 7.13
N THR A 63 21.22 -7.67 8.25
CA THR A 63 22.67 -7.79 8.39
C THR A 63 23.00 -8.67 9.59
N GLY A 64 23.49 -9.88 9.34
CA GLY A 64 23.59 -10.90 10.38
C GLY A 64 22.20 -11.28 10.89
N ASP A 65 21.96 -11.14 12.20
CA ASP A 65 20.66 -11.45 12.83
C ASP A 65 19.80 -10.20 13.10
N MET A 66 20.26 -9.01 12.69
CA MET A 66 19.53 -7.76 12.94
C MET A 66 18.96 -7.18 11.65
N ALA A 67 17.70 -6.76 11.72
CA ALA A 67 17.08 -5.91 10.69
C ALA A 67 17.52 -4.46 10.91
N ASP A 68 17.95 -3.81 9.84
CA ASP A 68 18.35 -2.41 9.82
C ASP A 68 17.63 -1.67 8.68
N THR A 69 17.62 -0.34 8.76
CA THR A 69 16.99 0.52 7.76
C THR A 69 17.92 1.63 7.32
N ALA A 70 17.87 1.98 6.04
CA ALA A 70 18.62 3.11 5.52
C ALA A 70 17.76 3.94 4.58
N VAL A 71 17.88 5.26 4.70
CA VAL A 71 17.14 6.21 3.87
C VAL A 71 18.11 7.08 3.08
N PHE A 72 17.91 7.18 1.77
CA PHE A 72 18.77 7.98 0.90
C PHE A 72 18.00 8.62 -0.24
N ARG A 73 18.51 9.74 -0.75
CA ARG A 73 17.97 10.45 -1.90
C ARG A 73 18.84 10.24 -3.13
N LEU A 74 18.24 9.90 -4.27
CA LEU A 74 18.93 9.78 -5.55
C LEU A 74 19.05 11.10 -6.30
N TYR A 75 20.06 11.16 -7.18
CA TYR A 75 20.33 12.31 -8.03
C TYR A 75 20.59 11.88 -9.47
N LYS A 76 19.88 12.54 -10.41
CA LYS A 76 20.00 12.30 -11.86
C LYS A 76 19.72 10.84 -12.26
N PHE A 77 18.99 10.11 -11.42
CA PHE A 77 18.55 8.74 -11.64
C PHE A 77 17.18 8.58 -10.95
N PRO A 78 16.12 8.10 -11.65
CA PRO A 78 14.80 7.96 -11.03
C PRO A 78 14.80 6.92 -9.91
N ALA A 79 14.35 7.30 -8.72
CA ALA A 79 14.24 6.37 -7.57
C ALA A 79 13.37 5.15 -7.86
N THR A 80 12.30 5.32 -8.65
CA THR A 80 11.41 4.23 -9.07
C THR A 80 12.11 3.17 -9.91
N ASP A 81 13.10 3.56 -10.71
CA ASP A 81 13.82 2.63 -11.59
C ASP A 81 14.79 1.75 -10.77
N LEU A 82 15.42 2.34 -9.74
CA LEU A 82 16.28 1.58 -8.82
C LEU A 82 15.43 0.61 -7.99
N LYS A 83 14.31 1.09 -7.43
CA LYS A 83 13.34 0.24 -6.70
C LYS A 83 12.92 -0.94 -7.54
N ARG A 84 12.47 -0.70 -8.77
CA ARG A 84 12.05 -1.76 -9.69
C ARG A 84 13.17 -2.76 -9.96
N ALA A 85 14.38 -2.30 -10.26
CA ALA A 85 15.50 -3.19 -10.56
C ALA A 85 15.84 -4.11 -9.37
N VAL A 86 15.86 -3.54 -8.17
CA VAL A 86 16.13 -4.29 -6.93
C VAL A 86 14.99 -5.26 -6.61
N ASP A 87 13.73 -4.82 -6.74
CA ASP A 87 12.54 -5.64 -6.51
C ASP A 87 12.47 -6.85 -7.46
N VAL A 88 12.77 -6.65 -8.75
CA VAL A 88 12.83 -7.73 -9.74
C VAL A 88 13.91 -8.75 -9.37
N ALA A 89 15.12 -8.29 -9.03
CA ALA A 89 16.22 -9.18 -8.66
C ALA A 89 15.93 -9.97 -7.37
N ARG A 90 15.48 -9.31 -6.31
CA ARG A 90 15.20 -9.97 -5.02
C ARG A 90 14.02 -10.93 -5.13
N SER A 91 12.96 -10.56 -5.84
CA SER A 91 11.78 -11.41 -6.04
C SER A 91 12.13 -12.72 -6.75
N ALA A 92 12.98 -12.68 -7.78
CA ALA A 92 13.45 -13.89 -8.46
C ALA A 92 14.30 -14.78 -7.54
N THR A 93 15.16 -14.16 -6.73
CA THR A 93 16.01 -14.89 -5.77
C THR A 93 15.18 -15.55 -4.67
N TRP A 94 14.19 -14.83 -4.14
CA TRP A 94 13.25 -15.34 -3.14
C TRP A 94 12.41 -16.49 -3.65
N ALA A 95 11.93 -16.41 -4.88
CA ALA A 95 11.18 -17.49 -5.51
C ALA A 95 12.00 -18.78 -5.63
N GLU A 96 13.28 -18.71 -6.00
CA GLU A 96 14.12 -19.90 -6.06
C GLU A 96 14.40 -20.47 -4.66
N MET A 97 14.64 -19.62 -3.66
CA MET A 97 14.79 -20.08 -2.28
C MET A 97 13.52 -20.75 -1.75
N THR A 98 12.32 -20.21 -2.06
CA THR A 98 11.06 -20.88 -1.70
C THR A 98 10.95 -22.22 -2.41
N ARG A 99 11.31 -22.30 -3.70
CA ARG A 99 11.27 -23.52 -4.49
C ARG A 99 12.14 -24.61 -3.89
N GLU A 100 13.40 -24.31 -3.58
CA GLU A 100 14.35 -25.23 -2.95
C GLU A 100 13.81 -25.72 -1.60
N ARG A 101 13.38 -24.80 -0.73
CA ARG A 101 12.77 -25.13 0.57
C ARG A 101 11.56 -26.06 0.42
N MET A 102 10.65 -25.77 -0.50
CA MET A 102 9.46 -26.62 -0.72
C MET A 102 9.81 -28.00 -1.26
N ILE A 103 10.85 -28.12 -2.09
CA ILE A 103 11.34 -29.42 -2.57
C ILE A 103 11.90 -30.24 -1.40
N GLU A 104 12.69 -29.60 -0.51
CA GLU A 104 13.22 -30.25 0.69
C GLU A 104 12.11 -30.71 1.65
N GLU A 105 11.05 -29.92 1.80
CA GLU A 105 9.84 -30.27 2.57
C GLU A 105 8.98 -31.37 1.89
N GLY A 106 9.32 -31.80 0.67
CA GLY A 106 8.51 -32.75 -0.12
C GLY A 106 7.21 -32.15 -0.66
N ARG A 107 7.08 -30.82 -0.63
CA ARG A 107 5.90 -30.03 -1.03
C ARG A 107 6.07 -29.30 -2.36
N GLY A 108 7.15 -29.58 -3.11
CA GLY A 108 7.49 -28.86 -4.36
C GLY A 108 6.38 -28.85 -5.44
N GLY A 109 5.38 -29.74 -5.38
CA GLY A 109 4.22 -29.70 -6.27
C GLY A 109 3.25 -28.54 -6.03
N ALA A 110 3.30 -27.90 -4.85
CA ALA A 110 2.50 -26.72 -4.52
C ALA A 110 3.22 -25.40 -4.85
N PHE A 111 4.49 -25.46 -5.29
CA PHE A 111 5.25 -24.29 -5.69
C PHE A 111 4.67 -23.69 -6.96
N ARG A 112 4.32 -22.39 -6.90
CA ARG A 112 3.75 -21.67 -8.03
C ARG A 112 4.20 -20.22 -8.00
N THR A 113 4.57 -19.71 -9.17
CA THR A 113 4.96 -18.31 -9.33
C THR A 113 4.30 -17.70 -10.55
N GLU A 114 4.06 -16.39 -10.50
CA GLU A 114 3.60 -15.59 -11.64
C GLU A 114 4.54 -14.39 -11.85
N ILE A 115 4.67 -13.92 -13.10
CA ILE A 115 5.46 -12.72 -13.40
C ILE A 115 4.51 -11.53 -13.47
N CYS A 116 4.79 -10.48 -12.68
CA CYS A 116 4.03 -9.24 -12.73
C CYS A 116 4.15 -8.58 -14.13
N PRO A 117 3.03 -8.32 -14.84
CA PRO A 117 3.09 -7.71 -16.17
C PRO A 117 3.61 -6.26 -16.19
N GLU A 118 3.53 -5.56 -15.07
CA GLU A 118 3.88 -4.13 -14.97
C GLU A 118 5.33 -3.90 -14.53
N CYS A 119 5.79 -4.62 -13.50
CA CYS A 119 7.14 -4.45 -12.95
C CYS A 119 8.09 -5.61 -13.22
N THR A 120 7.61 -6.74 -13.76
CA THR A 120 8.38 -7.99 -14.02
C THR A 120 8.92 -8.72 -12.80
N ALA A 121 8.50 -8.35 -11.59
CA ALA A 121 8.84 -9.09 -10.38
C ALA A 121 8.19 -10.49 -10.37
N THR A 122 8.88 -11.46 -9.78
CA THR A 122 8.38 -12.83 -9.60
C THR A 122 7.53 -12.90 -8.33
N LEU A 123 6.25 -13.17 -8.50
CA LEU A 123 5.28 -13.27 -7.41
C LEU A 123 5.18 -14.73 -6.96
N ASP A 124 5.48 -14.98 -5.70
CA ASP A 124 5.27 -16.29 -5.08
C ASP A 124 3.78 -16.45 -4.74
N LEU A 125 3.14 -17.43 -5.37
CA LEU A 125 1.73 -17.81 -5.18
C LEU A 125 1.63 -19.28 -4.73
N SER A 126 2.69 -19.80 -4.12
CA SER A 126 2.73 -21.16 -3.59
C SER A 126 1.66 -21.34 -2.52
N ASP A 127 1.06 -22.54 -2.45
CA ASP A 127 -0.07 -22.88 -1.58
C ASP A 127 -1.36 -22.04 -1.79
N MET A 128 -1.34 -21.01 -2.63
CA MET A 128 -2.51 -20.20 -2.94
C MET A 128 -3.33 -20.82 -4.09
N PRO A 129 -4.67 -20.83 -4.03
CA PRO A 129 -5.53 -21.23 -5.15
C PRO A 129 -5.38 -20.32 -6.38
N GLU A 130 -5.80 -20.81 -7.55
CA GLU A 130 -5.89 -19.98 -8.75
C GLU A 130 -7.05 -18.97 -8.63
N THR A 131 -6.77 -17.71 -8.93
CA THR A 131 -7.75 -16.62 -8.93
C THR A 131 -7.64 -15.80 -10.21
N PRO A 132 -8.74 -15.18 -10.68
CA PRO A 132 -8.75 -14.42 -11.93
C PRO A 132 -7.87 -13.17 -11.89
N GLN A 133 -7.49 -12.68 -10.72
CA GLN A 133 -6.59 -11.55 -10.55
C GLN A 133 -5.37 -11.92 -9.71
N VAL A 134 -4.29 -11.17 -9.95
CA VAL A 134 -3.03 -11.24 -9.21
C VAL A 134 -2.63 -9.82 -8.79
N TYR A 135 -2.28 -9.67 -7.51
CA TYR A 135 -1.76 -8.42 -6.96
C TYR A 135 -0.23 -8.49 -6.83
N CYS A 136 0.46 -7.44 -7.26
CA CYS A 136 1.91 -7.32 -7.09
C CYS A 136 2.22 -6.44 -5.89
N HIS A 137 2.72 -7.01 -4.80
CA HIS A 137 3.11 -6.23 -3.61
C HIS A 137 4.38 -5.38 -3.81
N PHE A 138 5.08 -5.51 -4.96
CA PHE A 138 6.28 -4.69 -5.25
C PHE A 138 5.93 -3.36 -5.94
N CYS A 139 4.88 -3.34 -6.76
CA CYS A 139 4.47 -2.13 -7.48
C CYS A 139 2.98 -1.78 -7.33
N ASP A 140 2.29 -2.44 -6.40
CA ASP A 140 0.87 -2.27 -6.07
C ASP A 140 -0.11 -2.42 -7.24
N SER A 141 0.33 -3.07 -8.32
CA SER A 141 -0.53 -3.30 -9.49
C SER A 141 -1.44 -4.49 -9.23
N LEU A 142 -2.73 -4.30 -9.48
CA LEU A 142 -3.68 -5.40 -9.64
C LEU A 142 -3.79 -5.73 -11.14
N THR A 143 -3.81 -7.02 -11.49
CA THR A 143 -3.95 -7.43 -12.89
C THR A 143 -4.88 -8.61 -13.02
N THR A 144 -5.85 -8.50 -13.93
CA THR A 144 -6.77 -9.58 -14.28
C THR A 144 -6.23 -10.44 -15.42
N THR A 145 -6.20 -11.75 -15.20
CA THR A 145 -5.86 -12.77 -16.19
C THR A 145 -7.09 -13.03 -17.09
N GLY A 146 -7.09 -12.47 -18.30
CA GLY A 146 -8.17 -12.66 -19.27
C GLY A 146 -9.15 -11.47 -19.35
N GLN A 147 -10.42 -11.75 -19.61
CA GLN A 147 -11.47 -10.73 -19.75
C GLN A 147 -12.18 -10.48 -18.41
N GLY A 148 -12.74 -9.28 -18.23
CA GLY A 148 -13.57 -8.95 -17.06
C GLY A 148 -12.90 -8.06 -16.00
N GLY A 149 -11.64 -7.68 -16.20
CA GLY A 149 -10.94 -6.69 -15.39
C GLY A 149 -11.22 -5.25 -15.81
N LEU A 150 -10.73 -4.31 -15.00
CA LEU A 150 -10.80 -2.88 -15.31
C LEU A 150 -9.91 -2.49 -16.51
N PRO A 151 -10.32 -1.52 -17.34
CA PRO A 151 -9.45 -0.99 -18.38
C PRO A 151 -8.27 -0.23 -17.75
N ASN A 152 -7.05 -0.51 -18.20
CA ASN A 152 -5.80 0.01 -17.62
C ASN A 152 -5.73 -0.19 -16.09
N GLU A 153 -5.98 -1.41 -15.64
CA GLU A 153 -6.08 -1.76 -14.22
C GLU A 153 -4.84 -1.34 -13.38
N HIS A 154 -3.65 -1.33 -13.99
CA HIS A 154 -2.42 -0.87 -13.35
C HIS A 154 -2.43 0.61 -12.91
N GLU A 155 -3.33 1.43 -13.46
CA GLU A 155 -3.46 2.84 -13.03
C GLU A 155 -4.30 2.97 -11.74
N PHE A 156 -4.90 1.88 -11.27
CA PHE A 156 -5.72 1.85 -10.07
C PHE A 156 -4.91 1.37 -8.87
N GLY A 157 -5.35 1.80 -7.70
CA GLY A 157 -4.71 1.48 -6.43
C GLY A 157 -5.43 2.17 -5.29
N LEU A 158 -4.88 2.03 -4.09
CA LEU A 158 -5.45 2.63 -2.89
C LEU A 158 -5.12 4.12 -2.83
N CYS A 159 -6.12 4.93 -2.50
CA CYS A 159 -5.93 6.35 -2.22
C CYS A 159 -5.19 6.54 -0.88
N GLU A 160 -4.08 7.27 -0.86
CA GLU A 160 -3.32 7.53 0.39
C GLU A 160 -4.17 8.19 1.48
N GLU A 161 -5.19 8.96 1.09
CA GLU A 161 -6.04 9.71 2.02
C GLU A 161 -7.20 8.88 2.58
N CYS A 162 -7.92 8.14 1.73
CA CYS A 162 -9.15 7.46 2.13
C CYS A 162 -9.06 5.94 2.06
N GLN A 163 -7.92 5.39 1.64
CA GLN A 163 -7.64 3.95 1.53
C GLN A 163 -8.58 3.16 0.60
N MET A 164 -9.56 3.82 -0.01
CA MET A 164 -10.43 3.24 -1.05
C MET A 164 -9.65 3.05 -2.36
N TYR A 165 -9.86 1.91 -2.99
CA TYR A 165 -9.44 1.60 -4.35
C TYR A 165 -10.10 2.55 -5.35
N SER A 166 -9.30 3.21 -6.18
CA SER A 166 -9.74 4.16 -7.21
C SER A 166 -8.59 4.32 -8.21
N LYS A 167 -8.55 5.43 -8.95
CA LYS A 167 -7.43 5.85 -9.79
C LYS A 167 -6.72 7.05 -9.14
N PRO A 168 -5.85 6.85 -8.12
CA PRO A 168 -5.13 7.93 -7.48
C PRO A 168 -4.29 8.72 -8.49
N LYS A 169 -4.21 10.04 -8.28
CA LYS A 169 -3.36 10.92 -9.08
C LYS A 169 -2.43 11.69 -8.16
N ARG A 170 -1.22 11.95 -8.66
CA ARG A 170 -0.30 12.90 -8.04
C ARG A 170 -1.01 14.25 -7.85
N PHE A 171 -1.06 14.68 -6.61
CA PHE A 171 -1.71 15.88 -6.12
C PHE A 171 -0.75 16.66 -5.23
N THR A 172 -0.47 17.90 -5.64
CA THR A 172 0.43 18.80 -4.89
C THR A 172 -0.41 19.71 -4.01
N ILE A 173 -0.25 19.55 -2.70
CA ILE A 173 -0.78 20.47 -1.70
C ILE A 173 0.22 21.60 -1.55
N PHE A 174 -0.19 22.83 -1.83
CA PHE A 174 0.67 24.00 -1.80
C PHE A 174 -0.03 25.16 -1.10
N TYR A 175 0.60 25.67 -0.05
CA TYR A 175 0.19 26.89 0.64
C TYR A 175 1.36 27.86 0.65
N PHE A 176 1.10 29.08 0.20
CA PHE A 176 2.05 30.18 0.23
C PHE A 176 1.48 31.31 1.07
N TYR A 177 2.29 31.89 1.95
CA TYR A 177 1.93 33.09 2.67
C TYR A 177 3.02 34.14 2.59
N PHE A 178 2.61 35.41 2.55
CA PHE A 178 3.51 36.55 2.62
C PHE A 178 2.86 37.68 3.42
N LEU A 179 3.60 38.17 4.41
CA LEU A 179 3.27 39.30 5.27
C LEU A 179 4.45 40.28 5.26
N VAL A 180 4.46 41.22 4.30
CA VAL A 180 5.39 42.38 4.15
C VAL A 180 6.90 42.08 4.25
N ALA A 181 7.38 41.52 5.36
CA ALA A 181 8.76 41.10 5.62
C ALA A 181 8.93 39.59 5.90
N ILE A 182 7.86 38.81 6.07
CA ILE A 182 7.91 37.36 6.32
C ILE A 182 7.20 36.65 5.17
N TRP A 183 7.86 35.70 4.54
CA TRP A 183 7.25 34.78 3.59
C TRP A 183 7.56 33.35 4.00
N GLY A 184 6.69 32.44 3.60
CA GLY A 184 6.90 31.02 3.75
C GLY A 184 6.01 30.24 2.82
N PHE A 185 6.37 28.98 2.60
CA PHE A 185 5.57 28.06 1.82
C PHE A 185 5.60 26.68 2.46
N SER A 186 4.52 25.95 2.27
CA SER A 186 4.43 24.52 2.54
C SER A 186 4.02 23.82 1.26
N SER A 187 4.74 22.75 0.94
CA SER A 187 4.47 21.92 -0.23
C SER A 187 4.55 20.46 0.17
N ARG A 188 3.51 19.69 -0.16
CA ARG A 188 3.49 18.24 0.02
C ARG A 188 2.87 17.56 -1.18
N VAL A 189 3.49 16.49 -1.66
CA VAL A 189 2.94 15.67 -2.75
C VAL A 189 2.23 14.46 -2.14
N THR A 190 1.05 14.14 -2.63
CA THR A 190 0.26 12.97 -2.22
C THR A 190 -0.37 12.32 -3.45
N TYR A 191 -0.75 11.04 -3.35
CA TYR A 191 -1.49 10.33 -4.38
C TYR A 191 -2.93 10.09 -3.91
N ARG A 192 -3.85 10.86 -4.51
CA ARG A 192 -5.24 10.92 -4.03
C ARG A 192 -6.22 10.63 -5.16
N CYS A 193 -7.32 9.96 -4.83
CA CYS A 193 -8.44 9.80 -5.76
C CYS A 193 -9.07 11.18 -6.09
N PRO A 194 -9.73 11.32 -7.26
CA PRO A 194 -10.38 12.58 -7.63
C PRO A 194 -11.38 13.08 -6.59
N ALA A 195 -12.04 12.19 -5.86
CA ALA A 195 -12.97 12.56 -4.78
C ALA A 195 -12.25 13.25 -3.60
N CYS A 196 -11.09 12.76 -3.17
CA CYS A 196 -10.28 13.39 -2.09
C CYS A 196 -9.56 14.65 -2.55
N MET A 197 -9.16 14.74 -3.82
CA MET A 197 -8.51 15.93 -4.37
C MET A 197 -9.43 17.15 -4.35
N ARG A 198 -10.74 16.98 -4.64
CA ARG A 198 -11.70 18.10 -4.77
C ARG A 198 -11.80 19.00 -3.52
N PRO A 199 -12.14 18.49 -2.32
CA PRO A 199 -12.27 19.34 -1.15
C PRO A 199 -10.93 20.00 -0.81
N GLU A 200 -9.81 19.30 -0.97
CA GLU A 200 -8.50 19.87 -0.67
C GLU A 200 -8.06 20.94 -1.68
N ALA A 201 -8.39 20.76 -2.96
CA ALA A 201 -8.14 21.79 -3.98
C ALA A 201 -8.93 23.08 -3.71
N TRP A 202 -10.15 22.97 -3.20
CA TRP A 202 -10.92 24.12 -2.73
C TRP A 202 -10.30 24.79 -1.50
N LYS A 203 -9.88 24.01 -0.49
CA LYS A 203 -9.16 24.57 0.67
C LYS A 203 -7.89 25.31 0.24
N MET A 204 -7.12 24.75 -0.70
CA MET A 204 -5.94 25.42 -1.25
C MET A 204 -6.30 26.72 -1.96
N LEU A 205 -7.36 26.73 -2.77
CA LEU A 205 -7.77 27.95 -3.48
C LEU A 205 -8.10 29.07 -2.48
N PHE A 206 -8.91 28.76 -1.46
CA PHE A 206 -9.31 29.74 -0.45
C PHE A 206 -8.14 30.14 0.46
N GLY A 207 -7.30 29.19 0.87
CA GLY A 207 -6.13 29.45 1.72
C GLY A 207 -5.07 30.31 1.04
N ASN A 208 -4.89 30.16 -0.27
CA ASN A 208 -3.95 30.99 -1.04
C ASN A 208 -4.55 32.30 -1.57
N LEU A 209 -5.86 32.53 -1.40
CA LEU A 209 -6.57 33.67 -1.99
C LEU A 209 -5.95 35.02 -1.57
N LEU A 210 -5.54 35.13 -0.30
CA LEU A 210 -4.96 36.34 0.26
C LEU A 210 -3.55 36.65 -0.30
N PHE A 211 -2.82 35.63 -0.72
CA PHE A 211 -1.39 35.75 -1.05
C PHE A 211 -1.09 35.65 -2.55
N LEU A 212 -2.11 35.38 -3.38
CA LEU A 212 -2.13 35.30 -4.85
C LEU A 212 -1.20 34.27 -5.50
N LEU A 213 0.03 34.08 -5.01
CA LEU A 213 1.07 33.23 -5.62
C LEU A 213 0.70 31.74 -5.67
N GLY A 214 -0.05 31.24 -4.67
CA GLY A 214 -0.50 29.84 -4.63
C GLY A 214 -1.77 29.56 -5.43
N ILE A 215 -2.47 30.59 -5.91
CA ILE A 215 -3.72 30.45 -6.67
C ILE A 215 -3.53 29.64 -7.97
N PRO A 216 -2.49 29.88 -8.80
CA PRO A 216 -2.28 29.11 -10.03
C PRO A 216 -2.17 27.60 -9.78
N VAL A 217 -1.47 27.20 -8.71
CA VAL A 217 -1.35 25.78 -8.33
C VAL A 217 -2.72 25.19 -7.99
N ALA A 218 -3.50 25.89 -7.15
CA ALA A 218 -4.84 25.44 -6.77
C ALA A 218 -5.79 25.33 -7.98
N ILE A 219 -5.77 26.29 -8.90
CA ILE A 219 -6.57 26.28 -10.13
C ILE A 219 -6.21 25.07 -11.00
N VAL A 220 -4.92 24.80 -11.23
CA VAL A 220 -4.49 23.62 -12.00
C VAL A 220 -4.99 22.32 -11.36
N GLN A 221 -4.93 22.21 -10.04
CA GLN A 221 -5.42 21.02 -9.35
C GLN A 221 -6.95 20.89 -9.41
N LEU A 222 -7.70 21.99 -9.37
CA LEU A 222 -9.15 21.98 -9.61
C LEU A 222 -9.49 21.47 -11.01
N PHE A 223 -8.83 21.97 -12.05
CA PHE A 223 -9.04 21.44 -13.40
C PHE A 223 -8.74 19.94 -13.50
N ARG A 224 -7.65 19.47 -12.87
CA ARG A 224 -7.26 18.05 -12.85
C ARG A 224 -8.28 17.15 -12.13
N CYS A 225 -8.92 17.61 -11.05
CA CYS A 225 -9.85 16.79 -10.26
C CYS A 225 -11.28 16.75 -10.80
N TYR A 226 -11.68 17.75 -11.61
CA TYR A 226 -12.99 17.79 -12.28
C TYR A 226 -12.94 17.31 -13.75
N GLY A 227 -11.79 17.43 -14.43
CA GLY A 227 -11.65 17.05 -15.84
C GLY A 227 -11.92 15.56 -16.14
N GLY A 228 -11.87 14.69 -15.13
CA GLY A 228 -12.18 13.25 -15.28
C GLY A 228 -13.68 12.91 -15.38
N LYS A 229 -14.60 13.85 -15.08
CA LYS A 229 -16.06 13.60 -15.13
C LYS A 229 -16.64 13.57 -16.55
N ILE A 230 -15.85 13.87 -17.58
CA ILE A 230 -16.35 14.09 -18.95
C ILE A 230 -16.65 12.76 -19.68
N THR A 231 -16.16 11.62 -19.20
CA THR A 231 -16.13 10.39 -20.03
C THR A 231 -17.10 9.27 -19.66
N GLY A 232 -17.97 9.42 -18.65
CA GLY A 232 -19.03 8.42 -18.37
C GLY A 232 -18.51 6.97 -18.28
N ASN A 233 -17.36 6.76 -17.64
CA ASN A 233 -16.68 5.47 -17.56
C ASN A 233 -16.84 4.84 -16.16
N VAL A 234 -16.62 3.53 -16.04
CA VAL A 234 -16.62 2.73 -14.80
C VAL A 234 -15.91 3.43 -13.64
N VAL A 235 -14.82 4.14 -13.91
CA VAL A 235 -14.06 4.93 -12.91
C VAL A 235 -14.91 6.02 -12.26
N ALA A 236 -15.72 6.73 -13.04
CA ALA A 236 -16.57 7.79 -12.52
C ALA A 236 -17.71 7.22 -11.65
N GLU A 237 -18.20 6.02 -11.99
CA GLU A 237 -19.21 5.31 -11.19
C GLU A 237 -18.61 4.81 -9.87
N LEU A 238 -17.40 4.24 -9.92
CA LEU A 238 -16.64 3.82 -8.74
C LEU A 238 -16.34 5.01 -7.81
N ASP A 239 -15.86 6.13 -8.34
CA ASP A 239 -15.60 7.34 -7.55
C ASP A 239 -16.88 7.90 -6.91
N ALA A 240 -18.02 7.80 -7.60
CA ALA A 240 -19.31 8.21 -7.06
C ALA A 240 -19.80 7.26 -5.96
N ALA A 241 -19.57 5.94 -6.10
CA ALA A 241 -19.88 4.94 -5.08
C ALA A 241 -19.03 5.14 -3.83
N ASN A 242 -17.70 5.27 -3.99
CA ASN A 242 -16.76 5.57 -2.90
C ASN A 242 -17.17 6.84 -2.13
N LEU A 243 -17.58 7.89 -2.84
CA LEU A 243 -18.04 9.13 -2.21
C LEU A 243 -19.34 8.95 -1.42
N ARG A 244 -20.26 8.10 -1.88
CA ARG A 244 -21.51 7.81 -1.17
C ARG A 244 -21.26 6.97 0.08
N ALA A 245 -20.40 5.95 -0.02
CA ALA A 245 -19.97 5.13 1.11
C ALA A 245 -19.43 6.00 2.24
N ARG A 246 -18.47 6.88 1.92
CA ARG A 246 -17.87 7.82 2.88
C ARG A 246 -18.83 8.86 3.47
N LYS A 247 -20.00 9.07 2.85
CA LYS A 247 -21.06 9.95 3.35
C LYS A 247 -22.08 9.20 4.20
N GLY A 248 -21.92 7.89 4.38
CA GLY A 248 -22.89 7.01 5.05
C GLY A 248 -24.12 6.69 4.20
N ASP A 249 -24.17 7.05 2.92
CA ASP A 249 -25.28 6.72 2.02
C ASP A 249 -25.09 5.31 1.45
N MET A 250 -25.22 4.31 2.34
CA MET A 250 -24.86 2.92 2.03
C MET A 250 -25.67 2.33 0.91
N LEU A 251 -26.99 2.58 0.89
CA LEU A 251 -27.87 2.03 -0.13
C LEU A 251 -27.44 2.48 -1.54
N LYS A 252 -27.12 3.77 -1.72
CA LYS A 252 -26.62 4.26 -3.01
C LYS A 252 -25.17 3.84 -3.29
N ALA A 253 -24.36 3.61 -2.25
CA ALA A 253 -23.01 3.07 -2.41
C ALA A 253 -23.04 1.65 -2.94
N LEU A 254 -23.85 0.77 -2.32
CA LEU A 254 -24.11 -0.61 -2.74
C LEU A 254 -24.58 -0.68 -4.19
N GLN A 255 -25.60 0.11 -4.55
CA GLN A 255 -26.08 0.19 -5.94
C GLN A 255 -24.98 0.64 -6.91
N GLY A 256 -24.13 1.57 -6.48
CA GLY A 256 -22.99 2.03 -7.27
C GLY A 256 -21.94 0.95 -7.47
N TYR A 257 -21.55 0.23 -6.42
CA TYR A 257 -20.60 -0.88 -6.50
C TYR A 257 -21.14 -2.02 -7.34
N GLN A 258 -22.42 -2.37 -7.18
CA GLN A 258 -23.07 -3.39 -8.00
C GLN A 258 -23.00 -3.02 -9.48
N LYS A 259 -23.33 -1.77 -9.84
CA LYS A 259 -23.26 -1.30 -11.23
C LYS A 259 -21.83 -1.36 -11.81
N VAL A 260 -20.83 -1.09 -10.99
CA VAL A 260 -19.42 -1.25 -11.38
C VAL A 260 -19.11 -2.73 -11.61
N LEU A 261 -19.47 -3.60 -10.67
CA LEU A 261 -19.22 -5.05 -10.76
C LEU A 261 -19.99 -5.75 -11.90
N GLU A 262 -21.13 -5.22 -12.33
CA GLU A 262 -21.84 -5.67 -13.54
C GLU A 262 -21.02 -5.46 -14.82
N GLN A 263 -20.12 -4.47 -14.83
CA GLN A 263 -19.23 -4.16 -15.95
C GLN A 263 -17.86 -4.80 -15.80
N VAL A 264 -17.36 -4.90 -14.56
CA VAL A 264 -16.06 -5.49 -14.20
C VAL A 264 -16.26 -6.58 -13.14
N PRO A 265 -16.66 -7.81 -13.55
CA PRO A 265 -17.04 -8.87 -12.62
C PRO A 265 -15.89 -9.36 -11.74
N PHE A 266 -14.63 -9.18 -12.19
CA PHE A 266 -13.44 -9.51 -11.42
C PHE A 266 -12.79 -8.21 -10.95
N SER A 267 -13.00 -7.86 -9.68
CA SER A 267 -12.37 -6.69 -9.08
C SER A 267 -12.33 -6.80 -7.56
N ALA A 268 -11.23 -7.39 -7.07
CA ALA A 268 -10.83 -7.43 -5.68
C ALA A 268 -10.84 -6.03 -5.06
N GLY A 269 -10.32 -5.02 -5.78
CA GLY A 269 -10.30 -3.64 -5.31
C GLY A 269 -11.69 -3.02 -5.11
N VAL A 270 -12.67 -3.28 -5.99
CA VAL A 270 -14.04 -2.77 -5.81
C VAL A 270 -14.76 -3.49 -4.67
N LYS A 271 -14.61 -4.82 -4.58
CA LYS A 271 -15.16 -5.60 -3.45
C LYS A 271 -14.52 -5.19 -2.12
N TYR A 272 -13.24 -4.83 -2.12
CA TYR A 272 -12.56 -4.28 -0.96
C TYR A 272 -13.19 -2.97 -0.49
N ASN A 273 -13.53 -2.05 -1.40
CA ASN A 273 -14.22 -0.82 -1.03
C ASN A 273 -15.61 -1.06 -0.43
N LEU A 274 -16.32 -2.08 -0.93
CA LEU A 274 -17.58 -2.51 -0.34
C LEU A 274 -17.37 -3.03 1.08
N ALA A 275 -16.35 -3.86 1.31
CA ALA A 275 -16.01 -4.34 2.65
C ALA A 275 -15.65 -3.18 3.60
N LEU A 276 -14.85 -2.20 3.15
CA LEU A 276 -14.55 -1.01 3.95
C LEU A 276 -15.83 -0.24 4.32
N ALA A 277 -16.76 -0.09 3.38
CA ALA A 277 -18.02 0.58 3.61
C ALA A 277 -18.87 -0.15 4.68
N LEU A 278 -18.93 -1.50 4.62
CA LEU A 278 -19.63 -2.31 5.61
C LEU A 278 -18.97 -2.25 7.00
N ALA A 279 -17.63 -2.23 7.03
CA ALA A 279 -16.85 -2.09 8.25
C ALA A 279 -17.12 -0.75 8.95
N GLU A 280 -17.26 0.35 8.19
CA GLU A 280 -17.65 1.66 8.73
C GLU A 280 -19.04 1.67 9.40
N GLN A 281 -19.91 0.71 9.07
CA GLN A 281 -21.21 0.52 9.72
C GLN A 281 -21.18 -0.53 10.86
N ASN A 282 -20.01 -1.04 11.21
CA ASN A 282 -19.85 -2.10 12.21
C ASN A 282 -20.58 -3.41 11.84
N GLU A 283 -20.78 -3.68 10.54
CA GLU A 283 -21.35 -4.94 10.03
C GLU A 283 -20.22 -5.97 9.80
N ILE A 284 -19.63 -6.48 10.88
CA ILE A 284 -18.38 -7.26 10.85
C ILE A 284 -18.55 -8.58 10.09
N GLU A 285 -19.66 -9.29 10.28
CA GLU A 285 -19.95 -10.57 9.59
C GLU A 285 -20.01 -10.36 8.07
N ARG A 286 -20.77 -9.37 7.62
CA ARG A 286 -20.87 -9.03 6.18
C ARG A 286 -19.56 -8.50 5.62
N THR A 287 -18.76 -7.82 6.45
CA THR A 287 -17.41 -7.39 6.07
C THR A 287 -16.53 -8.61 5.81
N ALA A 288 -16.52 -9.59 6.70
CA ALA A 288 -15.78 -10.84 6.54
C ALA A 288 -16.21 -11.58 5.28
N GLU A 289 -17.52 -11.79 5.08
CA GLU A 289 -18.06 -12.42 3.87
C GLU A 289 -17.64 -11.68 2.59
N THR A 290 -17.66 -10.34 2.61
CA THR A 290 -17.26 -9.54 1.45
C THR A 290 -15.76 -9.64 1.19
N LEU A 291 -14.93 -9.67 2.23
CA LEU A 291 -13.48 -9.88 2.11
C LEU A 291 -13.13 -11.30 1.64
N GLU A 292 -13.91 -12.33 2.02
CA GLU A 292 -13.79 -13.66 1.43
C GLU A 292 -14.07 -13.61 -0.09
N LEU A 293 -15.01 -12.77 -0.55
CA LEU A 293 -15.22 -12.54 -2.00
C LEU A 293 -14.08 -11.80 -2.68
N VAL A 294 -13.32 -10.96 -1.96
CA VAL A 294 -12.09 -10.34 -2.48
C VAL A 294 -11.06 -11.41 -2.80
N PHE A 295 -10.88 -12.39 -1.92
CA PHE A 295 -9.94 -13.50 -2.14
C PHE A 295 -10.39 -14.52 -3.17
N LYS A 296 -11.67 -14.57 -3.52
CA LYS A 296 -12.12 -15.31 -4.72
C LYS A 296 -11.66 -14.66 -6.03
N ASP A 297 -11.49 -13.34 -6.05
CA ASP A 297 -11.01 -12.62 -7.22
C ASP A 297 -9.48 -12.54 -7.25
N CYS A 298 -8.85 -12.32 -6.10
CA CYS A 298 -7.42 -12.13 -5.98
C CYS A 298 -6.95 -12.67 -4.62
N VAL A 299 -6.49 -13.91 -4.56
CA VAL A 299 -6.15 -14.55 -3.27
C VAL A 299 -4.99 -13.87 -2.56
N ASN A 300 -4.07 -13.27 -3.31
CA ASN A 300 -2.91 -12.57 -2.78
C ASN A 300 -3.11 -11.06 -2.62
N TYR A 301 -4.36 -10.58 -2.54
CA TYR A 301 -4.65 -9.15 -2.38
C TYR A 301 -4.31 -8.64 -0.97
N ALA A 302 -3.06 -8.22 -0.78
CA ALA A 302 -2.50 -7.84 0.52
C ALA A 302 -3.34 -6.82 1.32
N PRO A 303 -3.98 -5.80 0.69
CA PRO A 303 -4.81 -4.85 1.44
C PRO A 303 -5.99 -5.47 2.21
N ALA A 304 -6.46 -6.65 1.81
CA ALA A 304 -7.57 -7.35 2.45
C ALA A 304 -7.12 -8.31 3.56
N TYR A 305 -5.86 -8.74 3.59
CA TYR A 305 -5.37 -9.76 4.53
C TYR A 305 -5.57 -9.35 5.99
N SER A 306 -4.97 -8.23 6.40
CA SER A 306 -5.07 -7.75 7.79
C SER A 306 -6.51 -7.43 8.20
N ARG A 307 -7.35 -7.01 7.24
CA ARG A 307 -8.77 -6.72 7.48
C ARG A 307 -9.56 -7.98 7.74
N LEU A 308 -9.37 -9.03 6.93
CA LEU A 308 -10.09 -10.29 7.12
C LEU A 308 -9.62 -11.00 8.40
N SER A 309 -8.32 -10.99 8.67
CA SER A 309 -7.77 -11.52 9.92
C SER A 309 -8.41 -10.85 11.14
N ALA A 310 -8.49 -9.52 11.15
CA ALA A 310 -9.14 -8.77 12.23
C ALA A 310 -10.64 -9.09 12.36
N CYS A 311 -11.34 -9.31 11.24
CA CYS A 311 -12.74 -9.76 11.28
C CYS A 311 -12.87 -11.15 11.91
N TYR A 312 -12.04 -12.12 11.53
CA TYR A 312 -12.09 -13.46 12.13
C TYR A 312 -11.71 -13.46 13.61
N GLU A 313 -10.73 -12.66 14.02
CA GLU A 313 -10.38 -12.46 15.43
C GLU A 313 -11.58 -11.92 16.22
N HIS A 314 -12.26 -10.89 15.69
CA HIS A 314 -13.43 -10.30 16.33
C HIS A 314 -14.62 -11.27 16.40
N LEU A 315 -14.82 -12.11 15.39
CA LEU A 315 -15.91 -13.09 15.34
C LEU A 315 -15.59 -14.40 16.10
N GLY A 316 -14.33 -14.60 16.53
CA GLY A 316 -13.89 -15.84 17.17
C GLY A 316 -13.73 -17.02 16.18
N GLU A 317 -13.61 -16.75 14.89
CA GLU A 317 -13.51 -17.73 13.80
C GLU A 317 -12.07 -18.27 13.66
N GLN A 318 -11.58 -18.92 14.71
CA GLN A 318 -10.17 -19.35 14.84
C GLN A 318 -9.71 -20.29 13.73
N GLU A 319 -10.58 -21.20 13.28
CA GLU A 319 -10.23 -22.13 12.20
C GLU A 319 -10.00 -21.40 10.87
N LYS A 320 -10.87 -20.44 10.55
CA LYS A 320 -10.74 -19.62 9.34
C LYS A 320 -9.49 -18.73 9.41
N LEU A 321 -9.18 -18.18 10.58
CA LEU A 321 -7.97 -17.40 10.79
C LEU A 321 -6.71 -18.24 10.60
N ARG A 322 -6.67 -19.46 11.18
CA ARG A 322 -5.54 -20.38 11.03
C ARG A 322 -5.34 -20.77 9.57
N GLU A 323 -6.41 -21.07 8.86
CA GLU A 323 -6.32 -21.40 7.43
C GLU A 323 -5.86 -20.20 6.59
N LEU A 324 -6.36 -19.00 6.87
CA LEU A 324 -5.93 -17.78 6.20
C LEU A 324 -4.42 -17.52 6.42
N ARG A 325 -3.95 -17.64 7.66
CA ARG A 325 -2.53 -17.52 8.03
C ARG A 325 -1.67 -18.58 7.34
N ARG A 326 -2.14 -19.83 7.28
CA ARG A 326 -1.47 -20.93 6.57
C ARG A 326 -1.26 -20.63 5.09
N ILE A 327 -2.29 -20.13 4.40
CA ILE A 327 -2.22 -19.76 2.97
C ILE A 327 -1.22 -18.62 2.74
N TRP A 328 -1.14 -17.67 3.67
CA TRP A 328 -0.26 -16.50 3.58
C TRP A 328 1.15 -16.74 4.15
N GLY A 329 1.44 -17.94 4.67
CA GLY A 329 2.71 -18.27 5.30
C GLY A 329 2.98 -17.53 6.62
N ASP A 330 1.95 -16.94 7.23
CA ASP A 330 1.98 -16.21 8.50
C ASP A 330 1.75 -17.18 9.67
N ASN A 331 2.64 -18.17 9.79
CA ASN A 331 2.61 -19.09 10.92
C ASN A 331 3.26 -18.38 12.11
N GLN A 332 2.47 -17.64 12.88
CA GLN A 332 2.76 -17.54 14.31
C GLN A 332 2.63 -18.98 14.83
N GLU A 333 3.75 -19.65 15.10
CA GLU A 333 3.71 -20.82 15.96
C GLU A 333 2.94 -20.40 17.21
N GLU A 334 1.77 -21.01 17.44
CA GLU A 334 1.03 -20.89 18.68
C GLU A 334 2.00 -21.27 19.79
N GLU A 335 2.63 -20.28 20.42
CA GLU A 335 3.31 -20.46 21.70
C GLU A 335 2.19 -20.78 22.68
N SER A 336 1.84 -22.08 22.73
CA SER A 336 0.85 -22.62 23.63
C SER A 336 1.15 -22.10 25.03
N PRO A 337 0.22 -21.45 25.74
CA PRO A 337 0.49 -21.07 27.12
C PRO A 337 0.69 -22.38 27.88
N VAL A 338 1.91 -22.56 28.36
CA VAL A 338 2.30 -23.61 29.30
C VAL A 338 1.22 -23.65 30.39
N PRO A 339 0.61 -24.81 30.68
CA PRO A 339 -0.33 -24.90 31.78
C PRO A 339 0.47 -24.72 33.08
N THR A 340 0.47 -23.51 33.63
CA THR A 340 0.93 -23.30 35.00
C THR A 340 -0.20 -23.73 35.92
N ASP A 341 0.03 -24.91 36.47
CA ASP A 341 -0.68 -25.53 37.56
C ASP A 341 -0.96 -24.53 38.72
N GLY A 342 -2.16 -24.66 39.29
CA GLY A 342 -2.69 -24.16 40.56
C GLY A 342 -2.07 -22.95 41.30
N GLY A 343 -2.90 -21.93 41.57
CA GLY A 343 -2.66 -20.99 42.66
C GLY A 343 -3.70 -19.86 42.74
N ASP A 344 -4.70 -20.04 43.59
CA ASP A 344 -5.80 -19.11 43.89
C ASP A 344 -5.39 -17.66 44.20
N ALA A 345 -6.15 -16.67 43.69
CA ALA A 345 -6.51 -15.46 44.44
C ALA A 345 -7.64 -14.64 43.76
N ALA A 346 -8.84 -14.82 44.30
CA ALA A 346 -10.01 -13.94 44.37
C ALA A 346 -9.97 -12.50 43.77
N ASN A 347 -10.93 -12.25 42.87
CA ASN A 347 -12.00 -11.23 42.94
C ASN A 347 -11.63 -9.76 43.27
N ARG A 348 -11.70 -8.86 42.28
CA ARG A 348 -12.17 -7.45 42.44
C ARG A 348 -12.63 -6.83 41.10
N PRO A 349 -13.70 -6.00 41.10
CA PRO A 349 -14.40 -5.56 39.88
C PRO A 349 -13.80 -4.29 39.24
N LEU A 350 -14.13 -4.11 37.95
CA LEU A 350 -13.82 -2.95 37.11
C LEU A 350 -14.22 -1.61 37.78
N GLY A 351 -13.25 -0.72 37.91
CA GLY A 351 -13.45 0.69 38.25
C GLY A 351 -13.46 1.55 36.99
N THR A 352 -14.48 2.40 36.89
CA THR A 352 -14.68 3.49 35.95
C THR A 352 -13.51 4.47 35.94
N LEU A 353 -13.08 4.92 34.76
CA LEU A 353 -12.18 6.07 34.63
C LEU A 353 -13.04 7.34 34.50
N ASP A 354 -12.98 8.15 35.55
CA ASP A 354 -13.53 9.50 35.58
C ASP A 354 -12.70 10.43 34.69
N GLU A 355 -13.42 11.34 34.03
CA GLU A 355 -12.92 12.56 33.41
C GLU A 355 -12.40 13.48 34.52
N ASP A 356 -11.09 13.81 34.51
CA ASP A 356 -10.49 15.07 34.97
C ASP A 356 -8.99 14.89 35.25
N ASP A 357 -8.14 15.35 34.33
CA ASP A 357 -6.76 15.85 34.58
C ASP A 357 -6.23 16.41 33.24
N VAL A 358 -6.60 17.63 32.86
CA VAL A 358 -6.05 18.93 33.28
C VAL A 358 -4.63 19.19 32.75
N TRP A 359 -4.60 20.15 31.82
CA TRP A 359 -3.50 21.02 31.44
C TRP A 359 -2.41 21.24 32.51
N ALA A 360 -1.18 20.88 32.17
CA ALA A 360 0.05 21.54 32.59
C ALA A 360 1.11 21.46 31.47
#